data_AF-A0A9W8PKH6-F1
#
_entry.id   AF-A0A9W8PKH6-F1
#
_cell.length_a   1.000
_cell.length_b   1.000
_cell.length_c   1.000
_cell.angle_alpha   90.00
_cell.angle_beta   90.00
_cell.angle_gamma   90.00
#
_symmetry.space_group_name_H-M   'P 1'
#
loop_
_entity.id
_entity.type
_entity.pdbx_description
1 polymer ?
#
loop_
_entity_poly.entity_id
_entity_poly.type
_entity_poly.pdbx_seq_one_letter_code
_entity_poly.pdbx_strand_id
1 'polypeptide(L)'
;MAQHVFQALPYDIHFEIAKHMPYNEILKLAATNRHFRKVLSPRAILGAEEALEFVTERDGHLRKIGHELFACSNCLRLLPKKKFIKTNSFYDISWSARFCLDCTGTLKTHRHLVSVADADGKLRYYFCHNCGEYRTESEKCQGDRIDSDTKEADAAEALVLCAKPRRERQGIENLPVHILAKISSFLGFADVLHLAQVSRALNDIVKPNQWVPLHERYQYIDDKWTQDVHAMDPDKIPAFPCYICCKIYPKKKFTEKHINMAQEMPETIWRMRCHQCVWRMGMSPMSVVRIELRRREMCETCGCIKYARDTCGRCLELYIEGVIDWKTLHPREGKVEEALLLVEGLFIQEVEENDKKAKRDSLDSGVCL
;
A
#
# COMPACT_ATOMS: atom_id res chain seq x y z
N MET A 1 -12.87 26.98 27.46
CA MET A 1 -12.25 25.90 26.66
C MET A 1 -12.60 24.58 27.32
N ALA A 2 -13.54 23.81 26.77
CA ALA A 2 -13.87 22.49 27.31
C ALA A 2 -12.77 21.51 26.89
N GLN A 3 -11.85 21.19 27.79
CA GLN A 3 -11.08 19.95 27.64
C GLN A 3 -12.10 18.81 27.63
N HIS A 4 -12.07 17.96 26.59
CA HIS A 4 -12.93 16.77 26.53
C HIS A 4 -12.77 16.02 27.86
N VAL A 5 -13.87 15.90 28.63
CA VAL A 5 -13.91 15.29 29.98
C VAL A 5 -13.20 13.94 30.02
N PHE A 6 -13.24 13.20 28.92
CA PHE A 6 -12.58 11.91 28.76
C PHE A 6 -11.05 11.99 28.62
N GLN A 7 -10.49 13.02 27.96
CA GLN A 7 -9.03 13.20 27.85
C GLN A 7 -8.38 13.62 29.18
N ALA A 8 -9.14 14.21 30.09
CA ALA A 8 -8.67 14.65 31.39
C ALA A 8 -8.58 13.50 32.42
N LEU A 9 -9.04 12.30 32.08
CA LEU A 9 -8.95 11.15 32.98
C LEU A 9 -7.48 10.72 33.19
N PRO A 10 -7.14 10.18 34.36
CA PRO A 10 -5.86 9.53 34.62
C PRO A 10 -5.57 8.34 33.69
N TYR A 11 -4.28 8.06 33.47
CA TYR A 11 -3.80 6.99 32.57
C TYR A 11 -4.35 5.61 32.95
N ASP A 12 -4.38 5.30 34.24
CA ASP A 12 -4.92 4.08 34.82
C ASP A 12 -6.41 3.89 34.48
N ILE A 13 -7.20 4.97 34.49
CA ILE A 13 -8.61 4.92 34.06
C ILE A 13 -8.71 4.69 32.55
N HIS A 14 -7.89 5.36 31.72
CA HIS A 14 -7.84 5.07 30.29
C HIS A 14 -7.46 3.62 30.01
N PHE A 15 -6.53 3.07 30.78
CA PHE A 15 -6.04 1.71 30.64
C PHE A 15 -7.11 0.68 30.98
N GLU A 16 -7.81 0.85 32.12
CA GLU A 16 -8.92 -0.04 32.50
C GLU A 16 -10.09 0.03 31.52
N ILE A 17 -10.48 1.22 31.06
CA ILE A 17 -11.52 1.35 30.03
C ILE A 17 -11.07 0.66 28.73
N ALA A 18 -9.79 0.79 28.35
CA ALA A 18 -9.27 0.19 27.14
C ALA A 18 -9.21 -1.34 27.16
N LYS A 19 -9.02 -1.98 28.33
CA LYS A 19 -9.12 -3.44 28.45
C LYS A 19 -10.49 -4.00 28.11
N HIS A 20 -11.54 -3.21 28.29
CA HIS A 20 -12.93 -3.60 27.99
C HIS A 20 -13.36 -3.23 26.57
N MET A 21 -12.49 -2.58 25.78
CA MET A 21 -12.77 -2.21 24.40
C MET A 21 -12.16 -3.22 23.43
N PRO A 22 -12.86 -3.57 22.33
CA PRO A 22 -12.24 -4.38 21.28
C PRO A 22 -11.10 -3.61 20.59
N TYR A 23 -10.09 -4.33 20.10
CA TYR A 23 -8.84 -3.77 19.55
C TYR A 23 -9.08 -2.69 18.49
N ASN A 24 -10.08 -2.87 17.62
CA ASN A 24 -10.45 -1.90 16.59
C ASN A 24 -10.90 -0.55 17.17
N GLU A 25 -11.62 -0.54 18.29
CA GLU A 25 -12.08 0.67 18.97
C GLU A 25 -10.93 1.37 19.69
N ILE A 26 -10.00 0.63 20.30
CA ILE A 26 -8.77 1.20 20.87
C ILE A 26 -7.95 1.90 19.78
N LEU A 27 -7.81 1.27 18.61
CA LEU A 27 -7.11 1.88 17.47
C LEU A 27 -7.80 3.16 16.97
N LYS A 28 -9.14 3.16 16.87
CA LYS A 28 -9.91 4.34 16.48
C LYS A 28 -9.73 5.47 17.50
N LEU A 29 -9.80 5.15 18.79
CA LEU A 29 -9.61 6.10 19.87
C LEU A 29 -8.19 6.68 19.88
N ALA A 30 -7.17 5.84 19.70
CA ALA A 30 -5.78 6.24 19.54
C ALA A 30 -5.56 7.14 18.30
N ALA A 31 -6.36 6.96 17.25
CA ALA A 31 -6.28 7.78 16.04
C ALA A 31 -6.92 9.18 16.20
N THR A 32 -7.80 9.38 17.19
CA THR A 32 -8.50 10.67 17.37
C THR A 32 -7.59 11.82 17.77
N ASN A 33 -6.54 11.56 18.57
CA ASN A 33 -5.61 12.61 19.01
C ASN A 33 -4.24 12.06 19.47
N ARG A 34 -3.26 12.98 19.58
CA ARG A 34 -1.87 12.65 19.96
C ARG A 34 -1.74 12.10 21.38
N HIS A 35 -2.60 12.51 22.32
CA HIS A 35 -2.57 12.05 23.70
C HIS A 35 -2.94 10.55 23.77
N PHE A 36 -4.09 10.17 23.24
CA PHE A 36 -4.51 8.76 23.17
C PHE A 36 -3.57 7.91 22.34
N ARG A 37 -2.98 8.44 21.26
CA ARG A 37 -1.95 7.71 20.51
C ARG A 37 -0.73 7.31 21.36
N LYS A 38 -0.36 8.14 22.34
CA LYS A 38 0.76 7.86 23.25
C LYS A 38 0.36 6.93 24.39
N VAL A 39 -0.84 7.15 24.94
CA VAL A 39 -1.36 6.47 26.12
C VAL A 39 -1.88 5.07 25.78
N LEU A 40 -2.61 4.94 24.67
CA LEU A 40 -3.24 3.70 24.25
C LEU A 40 -2.33 2.91 23.30
N SER A 41 -1.25 2.33 23.85
CA SER A 41 -0.44 1.36 23.11
C SER A 41 -1.19 0.02 23.06
N PRO A 42 -1.61 -0.48 21.89
CA PRO A 42 -2.39 -1.71 21.81
C PRO A 42 -1.66 -2.92 22.41
N ARG A 43 -0.33 -2.94 22.31
CA ARG A 43 0.55 -3.96 22.91
C ARG A 43 0.54 -3.95 24.43
N ALA A 44 0.41 -2.77 25.03
CA ALA A 44 0.39 -2.64 26.47
C ALA A 44 -0.97 -3.01 27.07
N ILE A 45 -2.05 -2.88 26.28
CA ILE A 45 -3.43 -3.01 26.77
C ILE A 45 -3.98 -4.44 26.61
N LEU A 46 -3.82 -5.06 25.44
CA LEU A 46 -4.52 -6.31 25.07
C LEU A 46 -3.62 -7.56 25.15
N GLY A 47 -2.41 -7.42 25.70
CA GLY A 47 -1.43 -8.52 25.69
C GLY A 47 -0.94 -8.90 24.28
N ALA A 48 -0.04 -9.89 24.21
CA ALA A 48 0.62 -10.25 22.95
C ALA A 48 -0.26 -11.10 22.03
N GLU A 49 -1.09 -11.98 22.58
CA GLU A 49 -1.90 -12.94 21.83
C GLU A 49 -3.07 -12.27 21.10
N GLU A 50 -3.88 -11.47 21.81
CA GLU A 50 -5.03 -10.76 21.20
C GLU A 50 -4.56 -9.77 20.11
N ALA A 51 -3.42 -9.11 20.34
CA ALA A 51 -2.83 -8.21 19.36
C ALA A 51 -2.31 -8.96 18.12
N LEU A 52 -1.84 -10.20 18.27
CA LEU A 52 -1.43 -11.06 17.16
C LEU A 52 -2.64 -11.59 16.37
N GLU A 53 -3.71 -11.98 17.06
CA GLU A 53 -4.97 -12.42 16.45
C GLU A 53 -5.58 -11.31 15.57
N PHE A 54 -5.72 -10.10 16.12
CA PHE A 54 -6.24 -8.95 15.37
C PHE A 54 -5.40 -8.66 14.11
N VAL A 55 -4.07 -8.65 14.26
CA VAL A 55 -3.17 -8.36 13.14
C VAL A 55 -3.22 -9.47 12.08
N THR A 56 -3.44 -10.72 12.49
CA THR A 56 -3.63 -11.87 11.60
C THR A 56 -4.93 -11.77 10.82
N GLU A 57 -6.05 -11.44 11.48
CA GLU A 57 -7.32 -11.19 10.83
C GLU A 57 -7.20 -10.04 9.81
N ARG A 58 -6.52 -8.96 10.21
CA ARG A 58 -6.31 -7.79 9.34
C ARG A 58 -5.43 -8.11 8.14
N ASP A 59 -4.37 -8.90 8.30
CA ASP A 59 -3.55 -9.43 7.20
C ASP A 59 -4.41 -10.20 6.18
N GLY A 60 -5.25 -11.13 6.65
CA GLY A 60 -6.15 -11.91 5.81
C GLY A 60 -7.13 -11.02 5.05
N HIS A 61 -7.80 -10.10 5.74
CA HIS A 61 -8.74 -9.17 5.11
C HIS A 61 -8.08 -8.28 4.05
N LEU A 62 -6.93 -7.67 4.37
CA LEU A 62 -6.20 -6.81 3.44
C LEU A 62 -5.81 -7.55 2.16
N ARG A 63 -5.39 -8.81 2.27
CA ARG A 63 -5.11 -9.66 1.10
C ARG A 63 -6.35 -9.96 0.28
N LYS A 64 -7.49 -10.28 0.91
CA LYS A 64 -8.77 -10.54 0.21
C LYS A 64 -9.20 -9.34 -0.63
N ILE A 65 -8.97 -8.11 -0.16
CA ILE A 65 -9.31 -6.88 -0.91
C ILE A 65 -8.18 -6.37 -1.82
N GLY A 66 -7.08 -7.12 -1.95
CA GLY A 66 -6.00 -6.85 -2.91
C GLY A 66 -4.89 -5.91 -2.44
N HIS A 67 -4.79 -5.62 -1.14
CA HIS A 67 -3.61 -4.94 -0.57
C HIS A 67 -2.44 -5.92 -0.38
N GLU A 68 -1.24 -5.49 -0.76
CA GLU A 68 0.01 -6.26 -0.59
C GLU A 68 0.73 -5.89 0.71
N LEU A 69 -0.02 -5.85 1.80
CA LEU A 69 0.51 -5.62 3.15
C LEU A 69 0.39 -6.90 3.97
N PHE A 70 1.46 -7.21 4.67
CA PHE A 70 1.67 -8.45 5.37
C PHE A 70 2.03 -8.18 6.83
N ALA A 71 1.40 -8.89 7.75
CA ALA A 71 1.68 -8.78 9.18
C ALA A 71 3.03 -9.39 9.55
N CYS A 72 3.75 -8.72 10.47
CA CYS A 72 4.85 -9.30 11.22
C CYS A 72 4.37 -9.75 12.61
N SER A 73 4.55 -11.02 12.95
CA SER A 73 4.14 -11.60 14.23
C SER A 73 4.90 -11.00 15.42
N ASN A 74 6.15 -10.54 15.23
CA ASN A 74 6.95 -9.98 16.32
C ASN A 74 6.73 -8.48 16.54
N CYS A 75 6.70 -7.65 15.48
CA CYS A 75 6.51 -6.19 15.63
C CYS A 75 5.07 -5.73 15.41
N LEU A 76 4.16 -6.63 15.02
CA LEU A 76 2.74 -6.38 14.77
C LEU A 76 2.46 -5.29 13.71
N ARG A 77 3.46 -4.99 12.87
CA ARG A 77 3.35 -4.02 11.78
C ARG A 77 2.92 -4.72 10.50
N LEU A 78 2.01 -4.06 9.78
CA LEU A 78 1.67 -4.40 8.39
C LEU A 78 2.70 -3.75 7.45
N LEU A 79 3.46 -4.57 6.74
CA LEU A 79 4.57 -4.15 5.89
C LEU A 79 4.45 -4.74 4.48
N PRO A 80 5.06 -4.12 3.45
CA PRO A 80 5.09 -4.71 2.11
C PRO A 80 5.79 -6.08 2.09
N LYS A 81 5.38 -6.96 1.17
CA LYS A 81 5.92 -8.33 1.04
C LYS A 81 7.44 -8.41 0.99
N LYS A 82 8.10 -7.52 0.23
CA LYS A 82 9.57 -7.38 0.13
C LYS A 82 10.32 -7.18 1.46
N LYS A 83 9.61 -6.84 2.55
CA LYS A 83 10.19 -6.67 3.90
C LYS A 83 10.26 -7.95 4.71
N PHE A 84 9.92 -9.08 4.11
CA PHE A 84 9.94 -10.39 4.73
C PHE A 84 10.81 -11.36 3.94
N ILE A 85 11.26 -12.42 4.61
CA ILE A 85 11.96 -13.54 3.98
C ILE A 85 10.93 -14.51 3.41
N LYS A 86 11.25 -15.13 2.28
CA LYS A 86 10.42 -16.18 1.68
C LYS A 86 10.33 -17.39 2.61
N THR A 87 9.11 -17.78 2.98
CA THR A 87 8.82 -19.00 3.73
C THR A 87 7.85 -19.88 2.94
N ASN A 88 7.82 -21.18 3.22
CA ASN A 88 6.97 -22.14 2.49
C ASN A 88 5.47 -21.85 2.69
N SER A 89 5.06 -21.39 3.88
CA SER A 89 3.70 -20.95 4.17
C SER A 89 3.62 -19.43 4.35
N PHE A 90 4.17 -18.67 3.39
CA PHE A 90 4.23 -17.22 3.54
C PHE A 90 2.84 -16.59 3.74
N TYR A 91 1.81 -17.12 3.09
CA TYR A 91 0.46 -16.55 3.11
C TYR A 91 -0.39 -16.99 4.30
N ASP A 92 0.08 -17.93 5.11
CA ASP A 92 -0.67 -18.39 6.27
C ASP A 92 0.13 -18.21 7.56
N ILE A 93 -0.17 -17.12 8.27
CA ILE A 93 0.51 -16.78 9.52
C ILE A 93 0.05 -17.66 10.69
N SER A 94 -1.11 -18.33 10.56
CA SER A 94 -1.61 -19.27 11.57
C SER A 94 -0.79 -20.56 11.61
N TRP A 95 -0.11 -20.90 10.49
CA TRP A 95 0.75 -22.08 10.39
C TRP A 95 2.22 -21.78 10.68
N SER A 96 2.65 -20.54 10.49
CA SER A 96 4.03 -20.14 10.77
C SER A 96 4.15 -18.65 11.09
N ALA A 97 4.78 -18.34 12.22
CA ALA A 97 5.07 -16.95 12.58
C ALA A 97 5.89 -16.28 11.48
N ARG A 98 5.46 -15.08 11.06
CA ARG A 98 6.11 -14.32 9.99
C ARG A 98 6.87 -13.15 10.59
N PHE A 99 8.18 -13.09 10.38
CA PHE A 99 9.02 -11.99 10.89
C PHE A 99 9.53 -11.11 9.75
N CYS A 100 9.42 -9.79 9.91
CA CYS A 100 10.05 -8.85 8.99
C CYS A 100 11.56 -8.89 9.15
N LEU A 101 12.31 -8.48 8.12
CA LEU A 101 13.78 -8.51 8.10
C LEU A 101 14.42 -7.91 9.37
N ASP A 102 13.88 -6.81 9.89
CA ASP A 102 14.38 -6.17 11.11
C ASP A 102 14.18 -7.06 12.35
N CYS A 103 13.00 -7.67 12.50
CA CYS A 103 12.70 -8.59 13.60
C CYS A 103 13.52 -9.87 13.48
N THR A 104 13.61 -10.43 12.28
CA THR A 104 14.44 -11.60 11.98
C THR A 104 15.91 -11.33 12.31
N GLY A 105 16.40 -10.11 12.05
CA GLY A 105 17.77 -9.71 12.35
C GLY A 105 18.02 -9.60 13.84
N THR A 106 17.07 -8.97 14.56
CA THR A 106 17.09 -8.87 16.02
C THR A 106 17.07 -10.24 16.70
N LEU A 107 16.26 -11.17 16.18
CA LEU A 107 16.12 -12.54 16.68
C LEU A 107 17.23 -13.48 16.19
N LYS A 108 18.13 -13.01 15.32
CA LYS A 108 19.26 -13.76 14.73
C LYS A 108 18.87 -15.14 14.16
N THR A 109 17.71 -15.26 13.51
CA THR A 109 17.13 -16.56 13.15
C THR A 109 17.79 -17.27 11.96
N HIS A 110 18.67 -16.60 11.20
CA HIS A 110 19.34 -17.18 10.04
C HIS A 110 20.85 -17.25 10.24
N ARG A 111 21.53 -18.09 9.46
CA ARG A 111 22.99 -18.27 9.54
C ARG A 111 23.75 -17.03 9.04
N HIS A 112 24.95 -16.83 9.58
CA HIS A 112 25.84 -15.74 9.23
C HIS A 112 26.23 -15.78 7.74
N LEU A 113 26.06 -14.65 7.04
CA LEU A 113 26.36 -14.40 5.64
C LEU A 113 25.82 -15.45 4.65
N VAL A 114 24.76 -16.17 5.02
CA VAL A 114 24.02 -17.05 4.11
C VAL A 114 22.92 -16.25 3.44
N SER A 115 22.80 -16.40 2.13
CA SER A 115 21.79 -15.69 1.35
C SER A 115 20.39 -16.23 1.64
N VAL A 116 19.45 -15.32 1.87
CA VAL A 116 18.02 -15.59 1.94
C VAL A 116 17.30 -14.77 0.89
N ALA A 117 16.27 -15.34 0.26
CA ALA A 117 15.44 -14.60 -0.68
C ALA A 117 14.39 -13.78 0.08
N ASP A 118 14.13 -12.57 -0.39
CA ASP A 118 12.93 -11.84 0.01
C ASP A 118 11.66 -12.60 -0.40
N ALA A 119 10.53 -12.30 0.23
CA ALA A 119 9.30 -13.04 -0.04
C ALA A 119 8.78 -12.87 -1.48
N ASP A 120 9.23 -11.83 -2.20
CA ASP A 120 8.98 -11.66 -3.63
C ASP A 120 9.90 -12.51 -4.53
N GLY A 121 10.98 -13.07 -3.98
CA GLY A 121 11.98 -13.85 -4.71
C GLY A 121 12.86 -13.03 -5.65
N LYS A 122 12.85 -11.70 -5.52
CA LYS A 122 13.55 -10.76 -6.41
C LYS A 122 14.91 -10.35 -5.86
N LEU A 123 15.03 -10.24 -4.55
CA LEU A 123 16.26 -9.78 -3.89
C LEU A 123 16.78 -10.86 -2.96
N ARG A 124 18.12 -10.96 -2.91
CA ARG A 124 18.82 -11.79 -1.94
C ARG A 124 19.44 -10.90 -0.87
N TYR A 125 19.20 -11.27 0.38
CA TYR A 125 19.78 -10.62 1.55
C TYR A 125 20.73 -11.57 2.26
N TYR A 126 21.77 -11.01 2.88
CA TYR A 126 22.79 -11.69 3.65
C TYR A 126 22.73 -11.15 5.08
N PHE A 127 22.55 -12.05 6.05
CA PHE A 127 22.44 -11.68 7.45
C PHE A 127 23.81 -11.65 8.12
N CYS A 128 24.19 -10.55 8.75
CA CYS A 128 25.41 -10.50 9.57
C CYS A 128 25.07 -10.64 11.06
N HIS A 129 25.60 -11.67 11.72
CA HIS A 129 25.43 -11.84 13.18
C HIS A 129 26.13 -10.77 14.02
N ASN A 130 27.18 -10.15 13.48
CA ASN A 130 28.00 -9.18 14.20
C ASN A 130 27.26 -7.84 14.31
N CYS A 131 26.71 -7.33 13.19
CA CYS A 131 25.94 -6.07 13.18
C CYS A 131 24.42 -6.25 13.29
N GLY A 132 23.91 -7.49 13.16
CA GLY A 132 22.48 -7.80 13.32
C GLY A 132 21.59 -7.36 12.14
N GLU A 133 22.17 -7.06 10.97
CA GLU A 133 21.42 -6.52 9.84
C GLU A 133 21.39 -7.44 8.60
N TYR A 134 20.31 -7.33 7.82
CA TYR A 134 20.20 -7.88 6.47
C TYR A 134 20.67 -6.87 5.42
N ARG A 135 21.63 -7.28 4.58
CA ARG A 135 22.20 -6.47 3.50
C ARG A 135 22.11 -7.18 2.15
N THR A 136 22.05 -6.44 1.05
CA THR A 136 22.10 -7.02 -0.30
C THR A 136 23.52 -7.53 -0.60
N GLU A 137 23.69 -8.28 -1.69
CA GLU A 137 24.99 -8.80 -2.11
C GLU A 137 26.06 -7.71 -2.23
N SER A 138 25.70 -6.55 -2.79
CA SER A 138 26.58 -5.38 -2.94
C SER A 138 26.94 -4.68 -1.62
N GLU A 139 26.19 -4.93 -0.54
CA GLU A 139 26.33 -4.25 0.75
C GLU A 139 26.66 -5.23 1.89
N LYS A 140 26.91 -6.51 1.57
CA LYS A 140 27.09 -7.55 2.60
C LYS A 140 28.36 -7.29 3.41
N CYS A 141 28.30 -7.62 4.69
CA CYS A 141 29.49 -7.64 5.53
C CYS A 141 30.45 -8.72 5.03
N GLN A 142 31.74 -8.53 5.28
CA GLN A 142 32.79 -9.45 4.87
C GLN A 142 33.52 -10.09 6.06
N GLY A 143 33.30 -9.58 7.26
CA GLY A 143 33.93 -10.11 8.48
C GLY A 143 33.36 -11.47 8.87
N ASP A 144 34.22 -12.32 9.42
CA ASP A 144 33.85 -13.61 9.98
C ASP A 144 32.92 -13.46 11.19
N ARG A 145 32.22 -14.53 11.52
CA ARG A 145 31.32 -14.55 12.68
C ARG A 145 32.14 -14.46 13.97
N ILE A 146 31.75 -13.54 14.85
CA ILE A 146 32.31 -13.43 16.19
C ILE A 146 31.56 -14.40 17.10
N ASP A 147 32.29 -15.37 17.63
CA ASP A 147 31.82 -16.34 18.62
C ASP A 147 32.49 -16.08 19.99
N SER A 148 32.03 -16.76 21.04
CA SER A 148 32.46 -16.50 22.43
C SER A 148 33.96 -16.72 22.68
N ASP A 149 34.61 -17.50 21.83
CA ASP A 149 36.03 -17.87 21.86
C ASP A 149 36.90 -17.04 20.90
N THR A 150 36.29 -16.11 20.14
CA THR A 150 37.03 -15.24 19.23
C THR A 150 37.91 -14.26 20.01
N LYS A 151 39.19 -14.16 19.65
CA LYS A 151 40.12 -13.22 20.30
C LYS A 151 39.69 -11.79 20.04
N GLU A 152 39.98 -10.88 20.96
CA GLU A 152 39.59 -9.47 20.85
C GLU A 152 40.10 -8.79 19.58
N ALA A 153 41.33 -9.11 19.15
CA ALA A 153 41.91 -8.57 17.92
C ALA A 153 41.14 -9.03 16.67
N ASP A 154 40.83 -10.33 16.59
CA ASP A 154 40.10 -10.94 15.47
C ASP A 154 38.64 -10.43 15.45
N ALA A 155 38.04 -10.24 16.63
CA ALA A 155 36.71 -9.65 16.77
C ALA A 155 36.69 -8.18 16.30
N ALA A 156 37.72 -7.40 16.64
CA ALA A 156 37.84 -6.02 16.17
C ALA A 156 37.98 -5.95 14.64
N GLU A 157 38.79 -6.83 14.04
CA GLU A 157 38.94 -6.93 12.59
C GLU A 157 37.62 -7.31 11.90
N ALA A 158 36.92 -8.33 12.42
CA ALA A 158 35.61 -8.74 11.91
C ALA A 158 34.55 -7.63 12.02
N LEU A 159 34.60 -6.80 13.06
CA LEU A 159 33.73 -5.63 13.20
C LEU A 159 34.07 -4.52 12.20
N VAL A 160 35.34 -4.28 11.88
CA VAL A 160 35.76 -3.31 10.85
C VAL A 160 35.25 -3.71 9.46
N LEU A 161 35.20 -5.02 9.18
CA LEU A 161 34.67 -5.58 7.93
C LEU A 161 33.13 -5.67 7.91
N CYS A 162 32.45 -5.24 8.98
CA CYS A 162 31.02 -5.01 8.93
C CYS A 162 30.71 -3.77 8.10
N ALA A 163 29.69 -3.88 7.24
CA ALA A 163 29.18 -2.73 6.53
C ALA A 163 28.80 -1.64 7.54
N LYS A 164 29.26 -0.41 7.30
CA LYS A 164 28.89 0.73 8.13
C LYS A 164 27.37 0.76 8.32
N PRO A 165 26.88 1.15 9.51
CA PRO A 165 25.44 1.30 9.75
C PRO A 165 24.85 2.12 8.60
N ARG A 166 23.67 1.69 8.12
CA ARG A 166 22.99 2.43 7.04
C ARG A 166 22.95 3.88 7.47
N ARG A 167 23.30 4.80 6.55
CA ARG A 167 23.25 6.25 6.78
C ARG A 167 22.03 6.56 7.64
N GLU A 168 22.27 7.26 8.75
CA GLU A 168 21.18 7.76 9.57
C GLU A 168 20.22 8.55 8.68
N ARG A 169 18.93 8.39 8.92
CA ARG A 169 17.92 9.14 8.18
C ARG A 169 18.18 10.62 8.37
N GLN A 170 18.15 11.39 7.28
CA GLN A 170 18.43 12.83 7.35
C GLN A 170 17.26 13.65 6.84
N GLY A 171 17.07 14.82 7.45
CA GLY A 171 16.11 15.84 7.02
C GLY A 171 14.70 15.29 6.87
N ILE A 172 14.18 15.33 5.64
CA ILE A 172 12.80 14.96 5.30
C ILE A 172 12.47 13.49 5.64
N GLU A 173 13.45 12.60 5.66
CA GLU A 173 13.26 11.17 5.96
C GLU A 173 12.81 10.90 7.40
N ASN A 174 13.05 11.85 8.31
CA ASN A 174 12.65 11.78 9.72
C ASN A 174 11.25 12.34 9.96
N LEU A 175 10.64 12.97 8.95
CA LEU A 175 9.31 13.54 9.12
C LEU A 175 8.26 12.43 9.25
N PRO A 176 7.22 12.63 10.09
CA PRO A 176 6.10 11.72 10.15
C PRO A 176 5.42 11.55 8.78
N VAL A 177 4.92 10.35 8.49
CA VAL A 177 4.27 10.01 7.20
C VAL A 177 3.17 10.99 6.80
N HIS A 178 2.38 11.50 7.75
CA HIS A 178 1.32 12.48 7.46
C HIS A 178 1.86 13.85 7.05
N ILE A 179 3.01 14.27 7.61
CA ILE A 179 3.70 15.49 7.19
C ILE A 179 4.30 15.29 5.79
N LEU A 180 4.92 14.14 5.53
CA LEU A 180 5.40 13.77 4.20
C LEU A 180 4.27 13.77 3.17
N ALA A 181 3.12 13.18 3.50
CA ALA A 181 1.95 13.20 2.63
C ALA A 181 1.45 14.62 2.36
N LYS A 182 1.46 15.50 3.37
CA LYS A 182 1.09 16.91 3.20
C LYS A 182 2.10 17.69 2.37
N ILE A 183 3.40 17.42 2.51
CA ILE A 183 4.43 18.00 1.64
C ILE A 183 4.21 17.51 0.20
N SER A 184 4.00 16.20 0.00
CA SER A 184 3.71 15.61 -1.31
C SER A 184 2.45 16.15 -1.96
N SER A 185 1.45 16.64 -1.20
CA SER A 185 0.26 17.26 -1.78
C SER A 185 0.50 18.66 -2.38
N PHE A 186 1.67 19.26 -2.15
CA PHE A 186 2.09 20.51 -2.78
C PHE A 186 3.12 20.30 -3.90
N LEU A 187 3.47 19.05 -4.19
CA LEU A 187 4.46 18.68 -5.20
C LEU A 187 3.75 18.01 -6.37
N GLY A 188 4.20 18.31 -7.60
CA GLY A 188 3.70 17.62 -8.77
C GLY A 188 4.08 16.13 -8.77
N PHE A 189 3.37 15.33 -9.57
CA PHE A 189 3.58 13.87 -9.57
C PHE A 189 5.04 13.45 -9.86
N ALA A 190 5.74 14.14 -10.77
CA ALA A 190 7.15 13.89 -11.08
C ALA A 190 8.06 14.06 -9.86
N ASP A 191 7.86 15.13 -9.08
CA ASP A 191 8.65 15.44 -7.89
C ASP A 191 8.37 14.43 -6.78
N VAL A 192 7.13 13.98 -6.63
CA VAL A 192 6.79 12.92 -5.68
C VAL A 192 7.42 11.58 -6.09
N LEU A 193 7.52 11.28 -7.39
CA LEU A 193 8.27 10.12 -7.88
C LEU A 193 9.76 10.25 -7.57
N HIS A 194 10.37 11.41 -7.81
CA HIS A 194 11.78 11.66 -7.46
C HIS A 194 12.01 11.56 -5.96
N LEU A 195 11.13 12.13 -5.14
CA LEU A 195 11.18 12.03 -3.68
C LEU A 195 11.17 10.55 -3.22
N ALA A 196 10.32 9.72 -3.82
CA ALA A 196 10.30 8.29 -3.56
C ALA A 196 11.56 7.54 -4.03
N GLN A 197 12.40 8.15 -4.87
CA GLN A 197 13.66 7.57 -5.38
C GLN A 197 14.91 8.07 -4.64
N VAL A 198 14.82 9.20 -3.91
CA VAL A 198 15.95 9.78 -3.16
C VAL A 198 16.57 8.77 -2.20
N SER A 199 15.75 7.96 -1.53
CA SER A 199 16.25 6.91 -0.64
C SER A 199 15.29 5.74 -0.50
N ARG A 200 15.81 4.60 -0.04
CA ARG A 200 14.99 3.42 0.25
C ARG A 200 13.91 3.70 1.30
N ALA A 201 14.21 4.56 2.30
CA ALA A 201 13.25 4.92 3.34
C ALA A 201 12.05 5.68 2.75
N LEU A 202 12.32 6.67 1.90
CA LEU A 202 11.27 7.40 1.19
C LEU A 202 10.54 6.50 0.20
N ASN A 203 11.24 5.59 -0.49
CA ASN A 203 10.62 4.61 -1.39
C ASN A 203 9.57 3.72 -0.70
N ASP A 204 9.78 3.39 0.57
CA ASP A 204 8.86 2.56 1.34
C ASP A 204 7.68 3.34 1.92
N ILE A 205 7.85 4.64 2.13
CA ILE A 205 6.88 5.50 2.82
C ILE A 205 6.03 6.28 1.83
N VAL A 206 6.66 6.87 0.82
CA VAL A 206 6.01 7.73 -0.17
C VAL A 206 5.11 6.86 -1.05
N LYS A 207 3.85 7.27 -1.16
CA LYS A 207 2.85 6.57 -1.97
C LYS A 207 2.34 7.50 -3.07
N PRO A 208 3.09 7.66 -4.18
CA PRO A 208 2.72 8.61 -5.24
C PRO A 208 1.29 8.39 -5.75
N ASN A 209 0.90 7.12 -5.94
CA ASN A 209 -0.43 6.74 -6.42
C ASN A 209 -1.58 6.90 -5.39
N GLN A 210 -1.29 7.34 -4.17
CA GLN A 210 -2.29 7.58 -3.13
C GLN A 210 -2.29 9.03 -2.64
N TRP A 211 -1.13 9.69 -2.69
CA TRP A 211 -0.97 11.02 -2.11
C TRP A 211 -1.14 12.15 -3.12
N VAL A 212 -0.89 11.88 -4.40
CA VAL A 212 -1.02 12.88 -5.47
C VAL A 212 -2.45 12.80 -6.04
N PRO A 213 -3.10 13.94 -6.32
CA PRO A 213 -4.40 13.98 -6.98
C PRO A 213 -4.46 13.13 -8.25
N LEU A 214 -5.65 12.61 -8.58
CA LEU A 214 -5.81 11.70 -9.71
C LEU A 214 -5.50 12.37 -11.06
N HIS A 215 -5.91 13.64 -11.22
CA HIS A 215 -5.74 14.38 -12.46
C HIS A 215 -4.26 14.65 -12.78
N GLU A 216 -3.46 15.07 -11.80
CA GLU A 216 -2.01 15.28 -11.98
C GLU A 216 -1.29 13.99 -12.39
N ARG A 217 -1.65 12.87 -11.75
CA ARG A 217 -1.08 11.54 -12.06
C ARG A 217 -1.42 11.11 -13.48
N TYR A 218 -2.66 11.36 -13.90
CA TYR A 218 -3.13 11.08 -15.23
C TYR A 218 -2.35 11.90 -16.25
N GLN A 219 -2.37 13.23 -16.10
CA GLN A 219 -1.69 14.17 -17.01
C GLN A 219 -0.22 13.82 -17.19
N TYR A 220 0.52 13.61 -16.09
CA TYR A 220 1.93 13.26 -16.20
C TYR A 220 2.19 11.99 -17.03
N ILE A 221 1.38 10.94 -16.83
CA ILE A 221 1.55 9.68 -17.56
C ILE A 221 1.08 9.82 -19.01
N ASP A 222 0.00 10.54 -19.24
CA ASP A 222 -0.58 10.78 -20.55
C ASP A 222 0.35 11.64 -21.41
N ASP A 223 0.85 12.76 -20.87
CA ASP A 223 1.80 13.66 -21.52
C ASP A 223 3.09 12.92 -21.85
N LYS A 224 3.65 12.19 -20.88
CA LYS A 224 4.89 11.44 -21.07
C LYS A 224 4.74 10.37 -22.14
N TRP A 225 3.66 9.60 -22.10
CA TRP A 225 3.43 8.55 -23.08
C TRP A 225 3.15 9.13 -24.47
N THR A 226 2.33 10.17 -24.55
CA THR A 226 1.98 10.85 -25.81
C THR A 226 3.23 11.42 -26.46
N GLN A 227 4.12 12.06 -25.70
CA GLN A 227 5.41 12.55 -26.22
C GLN A 227 6.29 11.41 -26.75
N ASP A 228 6.33 10.27 -26.05
CA ASP A 228 7.12 9.10 -26.46
C ASP A 228 6.59 8.45 -27.75
N VAL A 229 5.29 8.57 -28.07
CA VAL A 229 4.65 7.86 -29.20
C VAL A 229 4.11 8.77 -30.31
N HIS A 230 4.14 10.09 -30.16
CA HIS A 230 3.51 11.06 -31.07
C HIS A 230 3.90 10.89 -32.56
N ALA A 231 5.13 10.42 -32.83
CA ALA A 231 5.64 10.21 -34.18
C ALA A 231 5.71 8.73 -34.60
N MET A 232 5.12 7.82 -33.82
CA MET A 232 5.20 6.37 -34.07
C MET A 232 3.92 5.84 -34.72
N ASP A 233 4.07 4.88 -35.63
CA ASP A 233 2.94 4.12 -36.15
C ASP A 233 2.26 3.34 -35.00
N PRO A 234 0.91 3.28 -34.93
CA PRO A 234 0.19 2.60 -33.85
C PRO A 234 0.60 1.14 -33.60
N ASP A 235 1.00 0.42 -34.65
CA ASP A 235 1.43 -0.98 -34.55
C ASP A 235 2.84 -1.13 -33.97
N LYS A 236 3.66 -0.08 -34.06
CA LYS A 236 5.05 -0.04 -33.60
C LYS A 236 5.19 0.46 -32.16
N ILE A 237 4.09 0.88 -31.52
CA ILE A 237 4.11 1.36 -30.13
C ILE A 237 4.64 0.27 -29.19
N PRO A 238 5.82 0.47 -28.55
CA PRO A 238 6.48 -0.58 -27.79
C PRO A 238 5.95 -0.71 -26.36
N ALA A 239 5.30 0.34 -25.85
CA ALA A 239 4.86 0.45 -24.47
C ALA A 239 3.56 1.25 -24.36
N PHE A 240 2.76 0.91 -23.35
CA PHE A 240 1.48 1.54 -23.07
C PHE A 240 1.38 1.97 -21.60
N PRO A 241 0.59 3.02 -21.30
CA PRO A 241 0.33 3.45 -19.94
C PRO A 241 -0.70 2.52 -19.28
N CYS A 242 -0.49 2.24 -18.00
CA CYS A 242 -1.51 1.68 -17.12
C CYS A 242 -2.03 2.81 -16.25
N TYR A 243 -3.26 3.27 -16.50
CA TYR A 243 -3.84 4.41 -15.78
C TYR A 243 -4.32 4.05 -14.36
N ILE A 244 -4.38 2.77 -14.02
CA ILE A 244 -4.64 2.31 -12.64
C ILE A 244 -3.44 2.54 -11.73
N CYS A 245 -2.26 2.09 -12.15
CA CYS A 245 -1.05 2.19 -11.33
C CYS A 245 -0.11 3.32 -11.77
N CYS A 246 -0.53 4.13 -12.75
CA CYS A 246 0.17 5.30 -13.27
C CYS A 246 1.61 4.97 -13.67
N LYS A 247 1.80 3.94 -14.49
CA LYS A 247 3.10 3.47 -14.98
C LYS A 247 3.02 3.04 -16.43
N ILE A 248 4.08 3.31 -17.18
CA ILE A 248 4.26 2.86 -18.57
C ILE A 248 4.95 1.50 -18.54
N TYR A 249 4.41 0.53 -19.28
CA TYR A 249 4.94 -0.83 -19.37
C TYR A 249 5.07 -1.29 -20.82
N PRO A 250 6.00 -2.22 -21.13
CA PRO A 250 6.08 -2.83 -22.45
C PRO A 250 4.77 -3.53 -22.85
N LYS A 251 4.47 -3.56 -24.16
CA LYS A 251 3.25 -4.15 -24.77
C LYS A 251 2.87 -5.52 -24.18
N LYS A 252 3.85 -6.41 -23.96
CA LYS A 252 3.69 -7.75 -23.34
C LYS A 252 3.09 -7.78 -21.92
N LYS A 253 2.96 -6.63 -21.25
CA LYS A 253 2.34 -6.50 -19.92
C LYS A 253 0.85 -6.17 -20.00
N PHE A 254 0.27 -6.11 -21.19
CA PHE A 254 -1.14 -5.84 -21.45
C PHE A 254 -1.77 -6.98 -22.25
N THR A 255 -3.10 -7.13 -22.10
CA THR A 255 -3.83 -8.12 -22.89
C THR A 255 -4.01 -7.59 -24.31
N GLU A 256 -4.01 -8.49 -25.29
CA GLU A 256 -4.30 -8.13 -26.69
C GLU A 256 -5.63 -7.39 -26.82
N LYS A 257 -6.65 -7.83 -26.08
CA LYS A 257 -7.95 -7.15 -26.03
C LYS A 257 -7.84 -5.68 -25.64
N HIS A 258 -7.02 -5.34 -24.65
CA HIS A 258 -6.82 -3.95 -24.22
C HIS A 258 -6.07 -3.13 -25.27
N ILE A 259 -5.05 -3.73 -25.89
CA ILE A 259 -4.28 -3.09 -26.96
C ILE A 259 -5.18 -2.79 -28.16
N ASN A 260 -5.92 -3.78 -28.65
CA ASN A 260 -6.82 -3.62 -29.79
C ASN A 260 -7.89 -2.57 -29.48
N MET A 261 -8.49 -2.60 -28.28
CA MET A 261 -9.46 -1.59 -27.85
C MET A 261 -8.86 -0.17 -27.86
N ALA A 262 -7.61 0.00 -27.42
CA ALA A 262 -6.95 1.31 -27.45
C ALA A 262 -6.59 1.77 -28.87
N GLN A 263 -6.33 0.84 -29.79
CA GLN A 263 -6.06 1.13 -31.21
C GLN A 263 -7.36 1.43 -31.99
N GLU A 264 -8.44 0.70 -31.72
CA GLU A 264 -9.74 0.84 -32.39
C GLU A 264 -10.56 2.03 -31.84
N MET A 265 -10.47 2.30 -30.53
CA MET A 265 -11.21 3.35 -29.82
C MET A 265 -10.25 4.16 -28.94
N PRO A 266 -9.45 5.08 -29.52
CA PRO A 266 -8.45 5.88 -28.81
C PRO A 266 -9.01 6.66 -27.61
N GLU A 267 -10.28 7.09 -27.67
CA GLU A 267 -10.99 7.77 -26.59
C GLU A 267 -11.16 6.90 -25.33
N THR A 268 -10.96 5.58 -25.44
CA THR A 268 -11.01 4.65 -24.30
C THR A 268 -9.64 4.30 -23.73
N ILE A 269 -8.57 4.92 -24.24
CA ILE A 269 -7.19 4.61 -23.85
C ILE A 269 -6.96 4.75 -22.35
N TRP A 270 -7.63 5.70 -21.69
CA TRP A 270 -7.60 5.90 -20.24
C TRP A 270 -8.06 4.67 -19.42
N ARG A 271 -8.73 3.70 -20.06
CA ARG A 271 -9.14 2.41 -19.46
C ARG A 271 -8.05 1.34 -19.53
N MET A 272 -6.91 1.63 -20.15
CA MET A 272 -5.75 0.75 -20.27
C MET A 272 -5.20 0.35 -18.90
N ARG A 273 -4.93 -0.95 -18.76
CA ARG A 273 -4.47 -1.55 -17.49
C ARG A 273 -3.55 -2.73 -17.73
N CYS A 274 -2.46 -2.78 -16.97
CA CYS A 274 -1.51 -3.89 -17.05
C CYS A 274 -2.07 -5.18 -16.44
N HIS A 275 -1.52 -6.33 -16.82
CA HIS A 275 -1.88 -7.66 -16.30
C HIS A 275 -1.94 -7.71 -14.77
N GLN A 276 -1.00 -7.05 -14.09
CA GLN A 276 -1.00 -7.03 -12.62
C GLN A 276 -2.24 -6.35 -12.06
N CYS A 277 -2.68 -5.23 -12.65
CA CYS A 277 -3.87 -4.52 -12.21
C CYS A 277 -5.13 -5.33 -12.54
N VAL A 278 -5.19 -5.96 -13.72
CA VAL A 278 -6.29 -6.87 -14.10
C VAL A 278 -6.41 -8.03 -13.11
N TRP A 279 -5.30 -8.69 -12.81
CA TRP A 279 -5.25 -9.78 -11.84
C TRP A 279 -5.73 -9.32 -10.46
N ARG A 280 -5.26 -8.17 -9.96
CA ARG A 280 -5.72 -7.61 -8.68
C ARG A 280 -7.21 -7.28 -8.68
N MET A 281 -7.78 -6.85 -9.79
CA MET A 281 -9.23 -6.63 -9.90
C MET A 281 -10.02 -7.94 -9.83
N GLY A 282 -9.46 -9.03 -10.35
CA GLY A 282 -10.07 -10.36 -10.37
C GLY A 282 -9.98 -11.12 -9.04
N MET A 283 -9.13 -10.68 -8.10
CA MET A 283 -8.97 -11.34 -6.80
C MET A 283 -10.24 -11.37 -5.95
N SER A 284 -11.07 -10.33 -6.05
CA SER A 284 -12.31 -10.21 -5.28
C SER A 284 -13.25 -9.21 -5.95
N PRO A 285 -14.58 -9.41 -5.87
CA PRO A 285 -15.56 -8.36 -6.19
C PRO A 285 -15.31 -7.06 -5.40
N MET A 286 -14.76 -7.16 -4.19
CA MET A 286 -14.41 -6.06 -3.29
C MET A 286 -12.96 -5.58 -3.45
N SER A 287 -12.28 -5.97 -4.53
CA SER A 287 -10.93 -5.50 -4.81
C SER A 287 -10.88 -3.97 -4.85
N VAL A 288 -9.98 -3.37 -4.07
CA VAL A 288 -9.80 -1.91 -4.05
C VAL A 288 -9.47 -1.38 -5.43
N VAL A 289 -8.71 -2.14 -6.23
CA VAL A 289 -8.38 -1.75 -7.61
C VAL A 289 -9.62 -1.73 -8.51
N ARG A 290 -10.54 -2.68 -8.31
CA ARG A 290 -11.81 -2.75 -9.07
C ARG A 290 -12.74 -1.62 -8.68
N ILE A 291 -12.87 -1.34 -7.39
CA ILE A 291 -13.67 -0.24 -6.85
C ILE A 291 -13.10 1.10 -7.34
N GLU A 292 -11.79 1.30 -7.24
CA GLU A 292 -11.10 2.50 -7.73
C GLU A 292 -11.33 2.72 -9.23
N LEU A 293 -11.25 1.67 -10.06
CA LEU A 293 -11.51 1.83 -11.49
C LEU A 293 -12.96 2.24 -11.77
N ARG A 294 -13.93 1.61 -11.11
CA ARG A 294 -15.36 1.87 -11.31
C ARG A 294 -15.76 3.29 -10.92
N ARG A 295 -15.05 3.88 -9.95
CA ARG A 295 -15.28 5.25 -9.49
C ARG A 295 -14.67 6.29 -10.43
N ARG A 296 -13.94 5.92 -11.47
CA ARG A 296 -13.28 6.86 -12.39
C ARG A 296 -14.12 7.10 -13.63
N GLU A 297 -14.16 8.34 -14.06
CA GLU A 297 -14.75 8.76 -15.33
C GLU A 297 -13.88 9.81 -16.01
N MET A 298 -14.09 10.00 -17.30
CA MET A 298 -13.45 11.06 -18.06
C MET A 298 -14.24 12.36 -17.87
N CYS A 299 -13.54 13.45 -17.57
CA CYS A 299 -14.16 14.77 -17.51
C CYS A 299 -14.49 15.24 -18.93
N GLU A 300 -15.76 15.52 -19.20
CA GLU A 300 -16.22 16.02 -20.50
C GLU A 300 -15.63 17.39 -20.86
N THR A 301 -15.33 18.22 -19.86
CA THR A 301 -14.79 19.57 -20.04
C THR A 301 -13.32 19.57 -20.45
N CYS A 302 -12.46 18.83 -19.72
CA CYS A 302 -11.01 18.93 -19.87
C CYS A 302 -10.33 17.64 -20.34
N GLY A 303 -11.06 16.55 -20.55
CA GLY A 303 -10.48 15.27 -20.98
C GLY A 303 -9.54 14.64 -19.94
N CYS A 304 -9.65 15.01 -18.67
CA CYS A 304 -8.87 14.43 -17.57
C CYS A 304 -9.68 13.42 -16.76
N ILE A 305 -9.03 12.43 -16.15
CA ILE A 305 -9.72 11.48 -15.26
C ILE A 305 -10.11 12.17 -13.95
N LYS A 306 -11.37 12.00 -13.56
CA LYS A 306 -11.90 12.39 -12.25
C LYS A 306 -12.61 11.22 -11.57
N TYR A 307 -12.93 11.40 -10.29
CA TYR A 307 -13.87 10.51 -9.63
C TYR A 307 -15.31 10.88 -10.00
N ALA A 308 -16.16 9.87 -10.18
CA ALA A 308 -17.56 10.05 -10.48
C ALA A 308 -18.24 10.88 -9.39
N ARG A 309 -19.05 11.86 -9.79
CA ARG A 309 -19.71 12.86 -8.91
C ARG A 309 -18.78 13.84 -8.19
N ASP A 310 -17.46 13.67 -8.26
CA ASP A 310 -16.52 14.67 -7.76
C ASP A 310 -16.28 15.76 -8.81
N THR A 311 -15.93 16.95 -8.31
CA THR A 311 -15.45 18.04 -9.16
C THR A 311 -14.12 17.63 -9.79
N CYS A 312 -13.94 17.87 -11.09
CA CYS A 312 -12.67 17.57 -11.75
C CYS A 312 -11.55 18.43 -11.18
N GLY A 313 -10.51 17.81 -10.62
CA GLY A 313 -9.36 18.52 -10.05
C GLY A 313 -8.68 19.45 -11.05
N ARG A 314 -8.54 19.04 -12.31
CA ARG A 314 -7.96 19.90 -13.35
C ARG A 314 -8.86 21.08 -13.69
N CYS A 315 -10.17 20.88 -13.78
CA CYS A 315 -11.08 22.02 -14.01
C CYS A 315 -11.05 22.99 -12.83
N LEU A 316 -10.93 22.49 -11.60
CA LEU A 316 -10.80 23.34 -10.42
C LEU A 316 -9.53 24.18 -10.47
N GLU A 317 -8.39 23.60 -10.88
CA GLU A 317 -7.15 24.37 -11.12
C GLU A 317 -7.34 25.43 -12.19
N LEU A 318 -7.90 25.06 -13.35
CA LEU A 318 -8.17 26.00 -14.44
C LEU A 318 -9.12 27.14 -14.02
N TYR A 319 -10.08 26.86 -13.13
CA TYR A 319 -10.95 27.88 -12.56
C TYR A 319 -10.20 28.83 -11.63
N ILE A 320 -9.34 28.29 -10.74
CA ILE A 320 -8.50 29.09 -9.84
C ILE A 320 -7.50 29.96 -10.64
N GLU A 321 -6.99 29.45 -11.75
CA GLU A 321 -6.13 30.15 -12.70
C GLU A 321 -6.89 31.18 -13.57
N GLY A 322 -8.23 31.20 -13.51
CA GLY A 322 -9.08 32.11 -14.28
C GLY A 322 -9.24 31.73 -15.76
N VAL A 323 -8.89 30.51 -16.15
CA VAL A 323 -8.98 29.98 -17.52
C VAL A 323 -10.41 29.57 -17.88
N ILE A 324 -11.18 29.07 -16.91
CA ILE A 324 -12.59 28.68 -17.10
C ILE A 324 -13.50 29.36 -16.07
N ASP A 325 -14.78 29.48 -16.39
CA ASP A 325 -15.78 30.06 -15.48
C ASP A 325 -16.45 29.01 -14.58
N TRP A 326 -17.19 29.49 -13.57
CA TRP A 326 -17.92 28.62 -12.64
C TRP A 326 -18.95 27.73 -13.34
N LYS A 327 -19.57 28.20 -14.44
CA LYS A 327 -20.57 27.44 -15.19
C LYS A 327 -19.94 26.26 -15.92
N THR A 328 -18.70 26.40 -16.37
CA THR A 328 -17.90 25.36 -17.01
C THR A 328 -17.40 24.32 -16.00
N LEU A 329 -17.12 24.74 -14.76
CA LEU A 329 -16.77 23.84 -13.65
C LEU A 329 -17.97 23.00 -13.17
N HIS A 330 -19.16 23.60 -13.14
CA HIS A 330 -20.42 22.98 -12.71
C HIS A 330 -21.49 23.07 -13.81
N PRO A 331 -21.39 22.27 -14.88
CA PRO A 331 -22.45 22.20 -15.87
C PRO A 331 -23.73 21.72 -15.17
N ARG A 332 -24.84 22.47 -15.33
CA ARG A 332 -26.12 22.20 -14.66
C ARG A 332 -26.54 20.74 -14.92
N GLU A 333 -26.78 20.00 -13.85
CA GLU A 333 -27.07 18.56 -13.86
C GLU A 333 -28.28 18.23 -14.75
N GLY A 334 -28.06 17.42 -15.80
CA GLY A 334 -29.10 16.68 -16.49
C GLY A 334 -29.17 15.26 -15.93
N LYS A 335 -30.31 14.89 -15.33
CA LYS A 335 -30.75 13.55 -14.86
C LYS A 335 -29.73 12.39 -15.04
N VAL A 336 -28.88 12.16 -14.03
CA VAL A 336 -28.13 10.89 -13.86
C VAL A 336 -28.40 10.32 -12.46
N GLU A 337 -29.68 10.26 -12.06
CA GLU A 337 -30.06 9.77 -10.72
C GLU A 337 -30.46 8.29 -10.68
N GLU A 338 -30.85 7.65 -11.79
CA GLU A 338 -31.45 6.30 -11.73
C GLU A 338 -30.49 5.12 -11.90
N ALA A 339 -29.33 5.27 -12.56
CA ALA A 339 -28.52 4.11 -12.95
C ALA A 339 -27.68 3.50 -11.82
N LEU A 340 -27.26 4.27 -10.80
CA LEU A 340 -26.36 3.78 -9.75
C LEU A 340 -27.10 3.24 -8.51
N LEU A 341 -28.29 3.77 -8.19
CA LEU A 341 -29.16 3.20 -7.14
C LEU A 341 -29.65 1.79 -7.54
N LEU A 342 -29.89 1.55 -8.83
CA LEU A 342 -30.18 0.22 -9.36
C LEU A 342 -28.98 -0.72 -9.26
N VAL A 343 -27.74 -0.23 -9.47
CA VAL A 343 -26.53 -1.07 -9.41
C VAL A 343 -26.08 -1.36 -7.97
N GLU A 344 -26.22 -0.41 -7.05
CA GLU A 344 -25.99 -0.64 -5.61
C GLU A 344 -27.09 -1.54 -5.01
N GLY A 345 -28.34 -1.38 -5.44
CA GLY A 345 -29.45 -2.26 -5.06
C GLY A 345 -29.28 -3.71 -5.55
N LEU A 346 -28.81 -3.90 -6.78
CA LEU A 346 -28.45 -5.22 -7.32
C LEU A 346 -27.28 -5.87 -6.54
N PHE A 347 -26.38 -5.05 -6.00
CA PHE A 347 -25.23 -5.52 -5.22
C PHE A 347 -25.62 -6.00 -3.82
N ILE A 348 -26.58 -5.34 -3.17
CA ILE A 348 -27.13 -5.81 -1.89
C ILE A 348 -27.86 -7.15 -2.10
N GLN A 349 -28.62 -7.29 -3.19
CA GLN A 349 -29.29 -8.55 -3.52
C GLN A 349 -28.31 -9.70 -3.84
N GLU A 350 -27.27 -9.49 -4.66
CA GLU A 350 -26.27 -10.55 -4.94
C GLU A 350 -25.49 -10.97 -3.69
N VAL A 351 -25.21 -10.06 -2.76
CA VAL A 351 -24.53 -10.37 -1.49
C VAL A 351 -25.46 -11.13 -0.56
N GLU A 352 -26.72 -10.71 -0.43
CA GLU A 352 -27.71 -11.43 0.38
C GLU A 352 -28.02 -12.82 -0.15
N GLU A 353 -28.09 -13.01 -1.46
CA GLU A 353 -28.33 -14.32 -2.08
C GLU A 353 -27.13 -15.27 -1.89
N ASN A 354 -25.90 -14.76 -2.01
CA ASN A 354 -24.70 -15.56 -1.77
C ASN A 354 -24.50 -15.91 -0.28
N ASP A 355 -24.82 -15.00 0.64
CA ASP A 355 -24.80 -15.29 2.09
C ASP A 355 -25.90 -16.29 2.50
N LYS A 356 -27.09 -16.20 1.90
CA LYS A 356 -28.19 -17.18 2.10
C LYS A 356 -27.82 -18.55 1.54
N LYS A 357 -27.08 -18.61 0.44
CA LYS A 357 -26.61 -19.86 -0.17
C LYS A 357 -25.49 -20.51 0.64
N ALA A 358 -24.51 -19.73 1.10
CA ALA A 358 -23.45 -20.21 1.99
C ALA A 358 -23.98 -20.71 3.34
N LYS A 359 -25.03 -20.08 3.89
CA LYS A 359 -25.71 -20.56 5.11
C LYS A 359 -26.52 -21.85 4.87
N ARG A 360 -27.18 -22.01 3.72
CA ARG A 360 -27.86 -23.26 3.36
C ARG A 360 -26.88 -24.43 3.21
N ASP A 361 -25.76 -24.22 2.53
CA ASP A 361 -24.73 -25.25 2.33
C ASP A 361 -24.04 -25.65 3.66
N SER A 362 -24.01 -24.76 4.66
CA SER A 362 -23.52 -25.05 6.02
C SER A 362 -24.53 -25.82 6.89
N LEU A 363 -25.82 -25.78 6.57
CA LEU A 363 -26.86 -26.53 7.29
C LEU A 363 -27.03 -27.94 6.72
N ASP A 364 -26.81 -28.14 5.42
CA ASP A 364 -26.86 -29.45 4.76
C ASP A 364 -25.58 -30.30 4.96
N SER A 365 -24.49 -29.71 5.47
CA SER A 365 -23.25 -30.42 5.82
C SER A 365 -23.17 -30.85 7.29
N GLY A 366 -24.28 -30.77 8.03
CA GLY A 366 -24.46 -31.34 9.36
C GLY A 366 -24.43 -32.87 9.35
N VAL A 367 -23.26 -33.45 9.09
CA VAL A 367 -22.96 -34.84 9.43
C VAL A 367 -22.85 -34.92 10.94
N CYS A 368 -23.80 -35.63 11.55
CA CYS A 368 -23.78 -36.04 12.94
C CYS A 368 -22.42 -36.67 13.30
N LEU A 369 -21.81 -36.19 14.38
CA LEU A 369 -20.91 -36.99 15.21
C LEU A 369 -21.71 -37.60 16.35
#